data_AF-A0A970HK78-F1
#
_entry.id   AF-A0A970HK78-F1
#
_cell.length_a   1.000
_cell.length_b   1.000
_cell.length_c   1.000
_cell.angle_alpha   90.00
_cell.angle_beta   90.00
_cell.angle_gamma   90.00
#
_symmetry.space_group_name_H-M   'P 1'
#
loop_
_entity.id
_entity.type
_entity.pdbx_description
1 polymer ?
#
loop_
_entity_poly.entity_id
_entity_poly.type
_entity_poly.pdbx_seq_one_letter_code
_entity_poly.pdbx_strand_id
1 'polypeptide(L)'
;MSLTSHLRNPRSSVARFMHEKLPDVETVVKDAENWLNTRITVRPQWRDPSGGYPYDDIGMAVDYRIRYYFGVTPVEKLAAWRGACELGRGVLCVDNRDRYVEPEPCWVEFFSALEETLDEISPARRKLTASEEELLGRYCYVLALLEKAYRAGPDRCLLKGKSPAVDDLLQMAEEEYVHDIRSLSWLFYDHYNHVLDKQAILNPEFAGSALVGGADAAVVWLTLRLP
;
A
#
# COMPACT_ATOMS: atom_id res chain seq x y z
N MET A 1 14.63 -10.85 -13.98
CA MET A 1 14.27 -10.09 -15.20
C MET A 1 13.18 -9.10 -14.82
N SER A 2 13.29 -7.82 -15.18
CA SER A 2 12.31 -6.79 -14.78
C SER A 2 11.31 -6.49 -15.89
N LEU A 3 10.13 -5.99 -15.55
CA LEU A 3 9.14 -5.52 -16.53
C LEU A 3 9.74 -4.50 -17.51
N THR A 4 10.55 -3.56 -17.00
CA THR A 4 11.26 -2.57 -17.82
C THR A 4 12.16 -3.23 -18.87
N SER A 5 12.84 -4.33 -18.52
CA SER A 5 13.68 -5.07 -19.47
C SER A 5 12.88 -5.75 -20.57
N HIS A 6 11.67 -6.25 -20.26
CA HIS A 6 10.75 -6.79 -21.25
C HIS A 6 10.18 -5.70 -22.15
N LEU A 7 9.76 -4.56 -21.61
CA LEU A 7 9.21 -3.44 -22.38
C LEU A 7 10.23 -2.81 -23.33
N ARG A 8 11.51 -2.73 -22.94
CA ARG A 8 12.59 -2.23 -23.80
C ARG A 8 12.97 -3.19 -24.92
N ASN A 9 12.59 -4.45 -24.85
CA ASN A 9 12.85 -5.43 -25.90
C ASN A 9 11.59 -5.58 -26.79
N PRO A 10 11.58 -5.01 -28.02
CA PRO A 10 10.41 -5.07 -28.90
C PRO A 10 9.98 -6.49 -29.29
N ARG A 11 10.90 -7.46 -29.15
CA ARG A 11 10.63 -8.88 -29.46
C ARG A 11 10.02 -9.63 -28.27
N SER A 12 9.97 -9.03 -27.08
CA SER A 12 9.35 -9.69 -25.93
C SER A 12 7.85 -9.84 -26.15
N SER A 13 7.26 -10.90 -25.60
CA SER A 13 5.81 -11.10 -25.63
C SER A 13 5.06 -9.96 -24.92
N VAL A 14 5.63 -9.42 -23.84
CA VAL A 14 5.06 -8.32 -23.07
C VAL A 14 5.05 -7.01 -23.88
N ALA A 15 6.15 -6.66 -24.54
CA ALA A 15 6.22 -5.44 -25.35
C ALA A 15 5.22 -5.48 -26.52
N ARG A 16 5.11 -6.64 -27.20
CA ARG A 16 4.13 -6.83 -28.28
C ARG A 16 2.70 -6.73 -27.76
N PHE A 17 2.39 -7.39 -26.65
CA PHE A 17 1.07 -7.29 -26.03
C PHE A 17 0.72 -5.84 -25.67
N MET A 18 1.64 -5.10 -25.04
CA MET A 18 1.41 -3.70 -24.68
C MET A 18 1.22 -2.83 -25.91
N HIS A 19 2.00 -3.03 -26.98
CA HIS A 19 1.83 -2.29 -28.23
C HIS A 19 0.50 -2.60 -28.92
N GLU A 20 0.05 -3.86 -28.89
CA GLU A 20 -1.25 -4.26 -29.44
C GLU A 20 -2.44 -3.72 -28.63
N LYS A 21 -2.32 -3.66 -27.30
CA LYS A 21 -3.42 -3.23 -26.41
C LYS A 21 -3.42 -1.74 -26.12
N LEU A 22 -2.28 -1.07 -26.25
CA LEU A 22 -2.08 0.36 -26.03
C LEU A 22 -1.28 0.93 -27.21
N PRO A 23 -1.87 1.05 -28.41
CA PRO A 23 -1.14 1.47 -29.61
C PRO A 23 -0.54 2.88 -29.51
N ASP A 24 -1.16 3.77 -28.71
CA ASP A 24 -0.79 5.18 -28.60
C ASP A 24 -0.12 5.53 -27.26
N VAL A 25 0.79 4.68 -26.76
CA VAL A 25 1.50 4.91 -25.48
C VAL A 25 2.16 6.29 -25.45
N GLU A 26 2.79 6.73 -26.53
CA GLU A 26 3.47 8.03 -26.59
C GLU A 26 2.51 9.21 -26.37
N THR A 27 1.33 9.15 -26.98
CA THR A 27 0.28 10.17 -26.79
C THR A 27 -0.21 10.17 -25.34
N VAL A 28 -0.47 8.98 -24.77
CA VAL A 28 -0.91 8.86 -23.37
C VAL A 28 0.16 9.38 -22.40
N VAL A 29 1.44 9.09 -22.65
CA VAL A 29 2.55 9.59 -21.83
C VAL A 29 2.64 11.11 -21.93
N LYS A 30 2.59 11.68 -23.15
CA LYS A 30 2.65 13.13 -23.35
C LYS A 30 1.47 13.85 -22.71
N ASP A 31 0.26 13.29 -22.82
CA ASP A 31 -0.94 13.83 -22.18
C ASP A 31 -0.82 13.76 -20.66
N ALA A 32 -0.30 12.65 -20.12
CA ALA A 32 -0.03 12.51 -18.69
C ALA A 32 1.03 13.51 -18.20
N GLU A 33 2.13 13.71 -18.92
CA GLU A 33 3.16 14.70 -18.59
C GLU A 33 2.59 16.12 -18.58
N ASN A 34 1.86 16.51 -19.62
CA ASN A 34 1.19 17.81 -19.70
C ASN A 34 0.21 17.99 -18.54
N TRP A 35 -0.57 16.95 -18.23
CA TRP A 35 -1.51 16.96 -17.13
C TRP A 35 -0.80 17.12 -15.79
N LEU A 36 0.24 16.31 -15.50
CA LEU A 36 1.02 16.36 -14.26
C LEU A 36 1.70 17.71 -14.04
N ASN A 37 2.25 18.32 -15.10
CA ASN A 37 2.91 19.63 -15.03
C ASN A 37 1.96 20.77 -14.63
N THR A 38 0.64 20.58 -14.73
CA THR A 38 -0.36 21.58 -14.35
C THR A 38 -0.99 21.35 -12.97
N ARG A 39 -0.61 20.28 -12.26
CA ARG A 39 -1.23 19.92 -10.98
C ARG A 39 -0.46 20.48 -9.79
N ILE A 40 -1.22 20.91 -8.77
CA ILE A 40 -0.68 21.26 -7.46
C ILE A 40 -0.17 19.96 -6.83
N THR A 41 1.13 19.91 -6.55
CA THR A 41 1.75 18.81 -5.83
C THR A 41 1.79 19.16 -4.35
N VAL A 42 1.24 18.28 -3.51
CA VAL A 42 1.47 18.33 -2.07
C VAL A 42 2.90 17.86 -1.85
N ARG A 43 3.76 18.75 -1.33
CA ARG A 43 5.11 18.38 -0.94
C ARG A 43 5.08 17.89 0.51
N PRO A 44 5.91 16.88 0.85
CA PRO A 44 6.04 16.45 2.21
C PRO A 44 6.36 17.61 3.14
N GLN A 45 5.82 17.61 4.36
CA GLN A 45 6.25 18.53 5.41
C GLN A 45 7.58 18.08 6.03
N TRP A 46 8.58 17.86 5.18
CA TRP A 46 9.87 17.33 5.61
C TRP A 46 10.75 18.44 6.19
N ARG A 47 11.14 18.28 7.46
CA ARG A 47 11.88 19.29 8.24
C ARG A 47 13.35 18.94 8.49
N ASP A 48 13.77 17.68 8.30
CA ASP A 48 15.14 17.23 8.58
C ASP A 48 15.91 16.88 7.30
N PRO A 49 16.79 17.78 6.80
CA PRO A 49 17.61 17.52 5.62
C PRO A 49 18.54 16.31 5.71
N SER A 50 18.80 15.79 6.92
CA SER A 50 19.83 14.77 7.18
C SER A 50 19.31 13.33 7.21
N GLY A 51 18.05 13.11 7.60
CA GLY A 51 17.45 11.77 7.76
C GLY A 51 16.83 11.15 6.51
N GLY A 52 16.71 11.89 5.41
CA GLY A 52 15.86 11.50 4.27
C GLY A 52 14.38 11.49 4.64
N TYR A 53 13.50 11.42 3.63
CA TYR A 53 12.05 11.26 3.84
C TYR A 53 11.64 9.84 3.40
N PRO A 54 10.85 9.09 4.19
CA PRO A 54 10.53 7.70 3.90
C PRO A 54 9.42 7.58 2.83
N TYR A 55 9.71 8.04 1.61
CA TYR A 55 8.74 8.10 0.49
C TYR A 55 8.02 6.76 0.25
N ASP A 56 8.76 5.65 0.32
CA ASP A 56 8.21 4.31 0.08
C ASP A 56 7.17 3.92 1.15
N ASP A 57 7.46 4.23 2.42
CA ASP A 57 6.60 3.87 3.55
C ASP A 57 5.32 4.72 3.53
N ILE A 58 5.46 6.01 3.24
CA ILE A 58 4.33 6.94 3.12
C ILE A 58 3.45 6.61 1.92
N GLY A 59 4.05 6.31 0.76
CA GLY A 59 3.31 5.91 -0.43
C GLY A 59 2.45 4.67 -0.19
N MET A 60 3.01 3.69 0.50
CA MET A 60 2.31 2.46 0.86
C MET A 60 1.25 2.66 1.95
N ALA A 61 1.49 3.54 2.92
CA ALA A 61 0.48 3.91 3.91
C ALA A 61 -0.72 4.64 3.26
N VAL A 62 -0.46 5.55 2.32
CA VAL A 62 -1.49 6.21 1.52
C VAL A 62 -2.26 5.20 0.67
N ASP A 63 -1.58 4.21 0.11
CA ASP A 63 -2.23 3.11 -0.62
C ASP A 63 -3.22 2.34 0.26
N TYR A 64 -2.82 1.90 1.45
CA TYR A 64 -3.74 1.31 2.43
C TYR A 64 -4.93 2.21 2.73
N ARG A 65 -4.67 3.50 2.99
CA ARG A 65 -5.74 4.45 3.28
C ARG A 65 -6.71 4.62 2.11
N ILE A 66 -6.22 4.67 0.87
CA ILE A 66 -7.05 4.75 -0.33
C ILE A 66 -7.88 3.49 -0.50
N ARG A 67 -7.33 2.30 -0.28
CA ARG A 67 -8.08 1.03 -0.33
C ARG A 67 -9.26 1.06 0.65
N TYR A 68 -9.07 1.62 1.86
CA TYR A 68 -10.14 1.77 2.83
C TYR A 68 -11.26 2.74 2.42
N TYR A 69 -11.06 3.64 1.44
CA TYR A 69 -12.19 4.37 0.84
C TYR A 69 -13.09 3.45 0.01
N PHE A 70 -12.56 2.38 -0.59
CA PHE A 70 -13.33 1.43 -1.39
C PHE A 70 -13.97 0.32 -0.54
N GLY A 71 -13.31 -0.07 0.55
CA GLY A 71 -13.84 -1.06 1.48
C GLY A 71 -12.78 -1.62 2.43
N VAL A 72 -13.25 -2.27 3.48
CA VAL A 72 -12.39 -2.98 4.44
C VAL A 72 -12.00 -4.33 3.84
N THR A 73 -10.69 -4.58 3.75
CA THR A 73 -10.16 -5.89 3.36
C THR A 73 -9.86 -6.68 4.64
N PRO A 74 -10.29 -7.96 4.74
CA PRO A 74 -9.92 -8.82 5.87
C PRO A 74 -8.42 -8.85 6.10
N VAL A 75 -7.98 -8.76 7.35
CA VAL A 75 -6.57 -8.55 7.70
C VAL A 75 -5.67 -9.66 7.16
N GLU A 76 -6.13 -10.90 7.16
CA GLU A 76 -5.40 -12.08 6.68
C GLU A 76 -5.13 -12.06 5.16
N LYS A 77 -5.83 -11.19 4.42
CA LYS A 77 -5.62 -10.97 2.97
C LYS A 77 -4.67 -9.81 2.68
N LEU A 78 -4.20 -9.09 3.70
CA LEU A 78 -3.25 -8.00 3.53
C LEU A 78 -1.83 -8.55 3.37
N ALA A 79 -1.01 -7.87 2.56
CA ALA A 79 0.42 -8.19 2.51
C ALA A 79 1.13 -7.87 3.84
N ALA A 80 0.63 -6.89 4.59
CA ALA A 80 1.07 -6.60 5.95
C ALA A 80 0.92 -7.81 6.90
N TRP A 81 -0.15 -8.61 6.77
CA TRP A 81 -0.33 -9.83 7.58
C TRP A 81 0.80 -10.83 7.33
N ARG A 82 1.15 -11.05 6.06
CA ARG A 82 2.31 -11.88 5.70
C ARG A 82 3.60 -11.33 6.29
N GLY A 83 3.76 -10.00 6.29
CA GLY A 83 4.89 -9.32 6.93
C GLY A 83 5.01 -9.60 8.42
N ALA A 84 3.89 -9.52 9.15
CA ALA A 84 3.84 -9.87 10.56
C ALA A 84 4.20 -11.33 10.83
N CYS A 85 3.71 -12.26 10.01
CA CYS A 85 4.09 -13.68 10.07
C CYS A 85 5.60 -13.89 9.85
N GLU A 86 6.21 -13.19 8.88
CA GLU A 86 7.65 -13.30 8.60
C GLU A 86 8.50 -12.70 9.72
N LEU A 87 8.05 -11.61 10.35
CA LEU A 87 8.73 -10.99 11.48
C LEU A 87 8.77 -11.92 12.71
N GLY A 88 7.69 -12.65 12.98
CA GLY A 88 7.64 -13.63 14.07
C GLY A 88 8.52 -14.87 13.91
N ARG A 89 9.12 -15.08 12.73
CA ARG A 89 9.93 -16.29 12.45
C ARG A 89 11.35 -16.29 13.02
N GLY A 90 11.89 -15.15 13.47
CA GLY A 90 13.24 -15.04 14.06
C GLY A 90 14.33 -16.01 13.53
N VAL A 91 15.20 -15.56 12.61
CA VAL A 91 16.57 -16.08 12.33
C VAL A 91 16.75 -17.55 11.84
N LEU A 92 15.79 -18.48 11.93
CA LEU A 92 16.11 -19.93 11.81
C LEU A 92 15.51 -20.73 10.63
N CYS A 93 14.68 -20.17 9.75
CA CYS A 93 14.02 -21.00 8.72
C CYS A 93 14.69 -20.86 7.35
N VAL A 94 15.74 -21.68 7.12
CA VAL A 94 16.37 -21.87 5.79
C VAL A 94 15.59 -22.87 4.91
N ASP A 95 14.54 -23.52 5.44
CA ASP A 95 13.77 -24.50 4.68
C ASP A 95 12.44 -23.97 4.16
N ASN A 96 12.42 -23.81 2.85
CA ASN A 96 11.40 -23.23 1.99
C ASN A 96 10.15 -24.14 1.85
N ARG A 97 9.46 -24.46 2.95
CA ARG A 97 8.20 -25.23 2.91
C ARG A 97 7.09 -24.59 3.73
N ASP A 98 6.04 -24.15 3.02
CA ASP A 98 4.61 -24.13 3.34
C ASP A 98 4.18 -24.50 4.78
N ARG A 99 4.66 -23.78 5.78
CA ARG A 99 4.01 -23.73 7.09
C ARG A 99 3.42 -22.35 7.26
N TYR A 100 2.10 -22.32 7.36
CA TYR A 100 1.36 -21.17 7.87
C TYR A 100 1.87 -20.93 9.29
N VAL A 101 2.57 -19.81 9.50
CA VAL A 101 3.07 -19.41 10.82
C VAL A 101 2.17 -18.29 11.27
N GLU A 102 1.54 -18.46 12.43
CA GLU A 102 0.74 -17.41 13.04
C GLU A 102 1.63 -16.23 13.43
N PRO A 103 1.14 -14.98 13.35
CA PRO A 103 1.88 -13.82 13.82
C PRO A 103 2.21 -13.93 15.32
N GLU A 104 3.25 -13.24 15.77
CA GLU A 104 3.46 -13.05 17.21
C GLU A 104 2.25 -12.34 17.86
N PRO A 105 1.98 -12.57 19.16
CA PRO A 105 0.81 -12.01 19.85
C PRO A 105 0.63 -10.50 19.69
N CYS A 106 1.68 -9.68 19.72
CA CYS A 106 1.55 -8.23 19.49
C CYS A 106 0.98 -7.89 18.12
N TRP A 107 1.30 -8.66 17.09
CA TRP A 107 0.77 -8.43 15.76
C TRP A 107 -0.69 -8.85 15.67
N VAL A 108 -1.07 -9.95 16.35
CA VAL A 108 -2.48 -10.34 16.47
C VAL A 108 -3.27 -9.23 17.18
N GLU A 109 -2.78 -8.71 18.31
CA GLU A 109 -3.39 -7.60 19.04
C GLU A 109 -3.49 -6.34 18.17
N PHE A 110 -2.45 -6.00 17.40
CA PHE A 110 -2.48 -4.87 16.46
C PHE A 110 -3.56 -5.05 15.39
N PHE A 111 -3.68 -6.22 14.76
CA PHE A 111 -4.69 -6.47 13.74
C PHE A 111 -6.11 -6.48 14.31
N SER A 112 -6.31 -7.03 15.51
CA SER A 112 -7.61 -6.95 16.19
C SER A 112 -7.99 -5.50 16.51
N ALA A 113 -7.06 -4.70 17.04
CA ALA A 113 -7.32 -3.28 17.30
C ALA A 113 -7.59 -2.47 16.01
N LEU A 114 -6.91 -2.82 14.92
CA LEU A 114 -7.20 -2.27 13.59
C LEU A 114 -8.62 -2.62 13.13
N GLU A 115 -9.05 -3.87 13.24
CA GLU A 115 -10.40 -4.29 12.85
C GLU A 115 -11.47 -3.55 13.66
N GLU A 116 -11.32 -3.48 14.99
CA GLU A 116 -12.20 -2.71 15.87
C GLU A 116 -12.25 -1.23 15.46
N THR A 117 -11.09 -0.63 15.17
CA THR A 117 -10.99 0.75 14.70
C THR A 117 -11.68 0.93 13.34
N LEU A 118 -11.52 -0.02 12.42
CA LEU A 118 -12.14 0.04 11.09
C LEU A 118 -13.65 -0.14 11.16
N ASP A 119 -14.17 -0.92 12.11
CA ASP A 119 -15.60 -1.06 12.33
C ASP A 119 -16.19 0.22 12.95
N GLU A 120 -15.55 0.75 14.01
CA GLU A 120 -15.98 1.98 14.68
C GLU A 120 -15.91 3.17 13.72
N ILE A 121 -14.76 3.37 13.08
CA ILE A 121 -14.60 4.45 12.12
C ILE A 121 -15.50 4.15 10.95
N SER A 122 -15.39 3.01 10.24
CA SER A 122 -16.06 2.58 8.98
C SER A 122 -15.69 3.31 7.66
N PRO A 123 -14.40 3.51 7.34
CA PRO A 123 -13.87 4.52 6.40
C PRO A 123 -14.34 4.48 4.93
N ALA A 124 -15.10 3.46 4.53
CA ALA A 124 -15.58 3.30 3.17
C ALA A 124 -16.44 4.48 2.72
N ARG A 125 -16.14 5.00 1.53
CA ARG A 125 -16.88 6.04 0.79
C ARG A 125 -17.04 7.39 1.49
N ARG A 126 -16.32 7.64 2.58
CA ARG A 126 -16.46 8.92 3.31
C ARG A 126 -15.14 9.64 3.48
N LYS A 127 -15.20 10.96 3.54
CA LYS A 127 -14.13 11.78 4.09
C LYS A 127 -14.20 11.73 5.62
N LEU A 128 -13.14 11.26 6.26
CA LEU A 128 -13.07 11.20 7.72
C LEU A 128 -12.78 12.58 8.31
N THR A 129 -13.08 12.75 9.59
CA THR A 129 -12.62 13.89 10.39
C THR A 129 -11.10 13.87 10.54
N ALA A 130 -10.52 15.00 10.97
CA ALA A 130 -9.08 15.12 11.14
C ALA A 130 -8.51 14.09 12.14
N SER A 131 -9.19 13.88 13.27
CA SER A 131 -8.78 12.93 14.31
C SER A 131 -8.90 11.47 13.86
N GLU A 132 -9.95 11.13 13.10
CA GLU A 132 -10.13 9.79 12.53
C GLU A 132 -9.07 9.50 11.45
N GLU A 133 -8.77 10.46 10.56
CA GLU A 133 -7.66 10.30 9.59
C GLU A 133 -6.31 10.17 10.28
N GLU A 134 -6.08 10.92 11.37
CA GLU A 134 -4.84 10.81 12.13
C GLU A 134 -4.68 9.41 12.73
N LEU A 135 -5.72 8.89 13.39
CA LEU A 135 -5.70 7.55 13.97
C LEU A 135 -5.52 6.48 12.88
N LEU A 136 -6.34 6.50 11.83
CA LEU A 136 -6.26 5.53 10.74
C LEU A 136 -4.93 5.65 9.96
N GLY A 137 -4.39 6.86 9.83
CA GLY A 137 -3.10 7.13 9.21
C GLY A 137 -1.94 6.45 9.94
N ARG A 138 -1.97 6.44 11.28
CA ARG A 138 -0.99 5.71 12.10
C ARG A 138 -1.06 4.20 11.87
N TYR A 139 -2.26 3.64 11.85
CA TYR A 139 -2.45 2.23 11.49
C TYR A 139 -1.92 1.91 10.08
N CYS A 140 -2.26 2.75 9.09
CA CYS A 140 -1.80 2.58 7.72
C CYS A 140 -0.26 2.63 7.60
N TYR A 141 0.40 3.46 8.41
CA TYR A 141 1.85 3.50 8.47
C TYR A 141 2.45 2.21 9.02
N VAL A 142 1.90 1.65 10.10
CA VAL A 142 2.36 0.34 10.62
C VAL A 142 2.12 -0.78 9.60
N LEU A 143 0.98 -0.79 8.90
CA LEU A 143 0.72 -1.73 7.80
C LEU A 143 1.77 -1.61 6.69
N ALA A 144 2.20 -0.39 6.36
CA ALA A 144 3.25 -0.17 5.37
C ALA A 144 4.60 -0.74 5.82
N LEU A 145 4.97 -0.56 7.08
CA LEU A 145 6.20 -1.14 7.64
C LEU A 145 6.18 -2.68 7.59
N LEU A 146 5.04 -3.29 7.92
CA LEU A 146 4.86 -4.74 7.84
C LEU A 146 4.92 -5.24 6.40
N GLU A 147 4.24 -4.59 5.46
CA GLU A 147 4.29 -4.98 4.06
C GLU A 147 5.69 -4.79 3.46
N LYS A 148 6.42 -3.76 3.87
CA LYS A 148 7.85 -3.60 3.52
C LYS A 148 8.68 -4.77 4.02
N ALA A 149 8.45 -5.23 5.26
CA ALA A 149 9.13 -6.41 5.79
C ALA A 149 8.84 -7.67 4.96
N TYR A 150 7.62 -7.83 4.45
CA TYR A 150 7.27 -8.90 3.53
C TYR A 150 7.98 -8.78 2.16
N ARG A 151 7.97 -7.59 1.56
CA ARG A 151 8.48 -7.36 0.19
C ARG A 151 10.00 -7.28 0.10
N ALA A 152 10.64 -6.64 1.07
CA ALA A 152 12.07 -6.35 1.07
C ALA A 152 12.86 -7.21 2.09
N GLY A 153 12.15 -8.03 2.88
CA GLY A 153 12.71 -8.75 4.01
C GLY A 153 12.64 -7.93 5.31
N PRO A 154 12.72 -8.59 6.47
CA PRO A 154 12.48 -7.95 7.75
C PRO A 154 13.56 -6.92 8.08
N ASP A 155 13.16 -5.66 8.28
CA ASP A 155 14.01 -4.70 8.96
C ASP A 155 14.08 -5.11 10.43
N ARG A 156 15.23 -5.64 10.83
CA ARG A 156 15.47 -6.16 12.18
C ARG A 156 15.30 -5.10 13.25
N CYS A 157 15.20 -3.81 12.90
CA CYS A 157 14.92 -2.74 13.85
C CYS A 157 13.48 -2.72 14.36
N LEU A 158 12.51 -3.22 13.58
CA LEU A 158 11.09 -3.28 13.99
C LEU A 158 10.83 -4.22 15.18
N LEU A 159 11.77 -5.12 15.49
CA LEU A 159 11.64 -6.16 16.52
C LEU A 159 12.70 -6.05 17.63
N LYS A 160 13.40 -4.92 17.76
CA LYS A 160 14.45 -4.79 18.79
C LYS A 160 13.86 -4.57 20.18
N GLY A 161 13.49 -5.67 20.83
CA GLY A 161 13.29 -5.78 22.27
C GLY A 161 11.85 -5.53 22.72
N LYS A 162 11.31 -6.54 23.43
CA LYS A 162 9.94 -6.65 23.95
C LYS A 162 8.84 -6.56 22.88
N SER A 163 7.78 -7.33 23.10
CA SER A 163 6.53 -7.28 22.34
C SER A 163 5.90 -5.89 22.57
N PRO A 164 5.94 -4.96 21.60
CA PRO A 164 5.43 -3.61 21.81
C PRO A 164 3.90 -3.63 21.96
N ALA A 165 3.36 -2.70 22.74
CA ALA A 165 1.91 -2.49 22.77
C ALA A 165 1.46 -1.80 21.47
N VAL A 166 0.16 -1.89 21.16
CA VAL A 166 -0.42 -1.23 19.98
C VAL A 166 -0.12 0.27 19.96
N ASP A 167 -0.25 0.96 21.10
CA ASP A 167 0.06 2.38 21.20
C ASP A 167 1.52 2.71 20.87
N ASP A 168 2.46 1.83 21.24
CA ASP A 168 3.88 2.01 20.92
C ASP A 168 4.11 1.87 19.40
N LEU A 169 3.42 0.92 18.76
CA LEU A 169 3.45 0.74 17.31
C LEU A 169 2.88 1.97 16.58
N LEU A 170 1.75 2.51 17.05
CA LEU A 170 1.13 3.69 16.43
C LEU A 170 1.97 4.96 16.61
N GLN A 171 2.81 5.04 17.64
CA GLN A 171 3.78 6.12 17.85
C GLN A 171 4.96 6.08 16.89
N MET A 172 5.18 4.98 16.16
CA MET A 172 6.23 4.90 15.14
C MET A 172 5.99 5.84 13.95
N ALA A 173 4.73 6.25 13.73
CA ALA A 173 4.39 7.27 12.75
C ALA A 173 4.60 8.67 13.34
N GLU A 174 5.62 9.37 12.85
CA GLU A 174 5.86 10.78 13.20
C GLU A 174 4.67 11.66 12.78
N GLU A 175 4.47 12.80 13.45
CA GLU A 175 3.32 13.68 13.21
C GLU A 175 3.30 14.19 11.75
N GLU A 176 4.47 14.49 11.19
CA GLU A 176 4.65 14.90 9.81
C GLU A 176 4.20 13.81 8.82
N TYR A 177 4.50 12.54 9.12
CA TYR A 177 4.09 11.41 8.28
C TYR A 177 2.58 11.24 8.28
N VAL A 178 1.96 11.31 9.47
CA VAL A 178 0.50 11.22 9.61
C VAL A 178 -0.18 12.39 8.92
N HIS A 179 0.38 13.60 9.05
CA HIS A 179 -0.11 14.78 8.36
C HIS A 179 -0.11 14.60 6.84
N ASP A 180 0.98 14.05 6.28
CA ASP A 180 1.12 13.86 4.84
C ASP A 180 0.21 12.74 4.33
N ILE A 181 0.06 11.64 5.08
CA ILE A 181 -0.90 10.57 4.77
C ILE A 181 -2.32 11.15 4.70
N ARG A 182 -2.74 11.93 5.71
CA ARG A 182 -4.05 12.62 5.72
C ARG A 182 -4.21 13.57 4.55
N SER A 183 -3.19 14.38 4.28
CA SER A 183 -3.26 15.39 3.22
C SER A 183 -3.45 14.74 1.85
N LEU A 184 -2.73 13.64 1.60
CA LEU A 184 -2.83 12.87 0.36
C LEU A 184 -4.14 12.09 0.27
N SER A 185 -4.64 11.51 1.39
CA SER A 185 -5.93 10.81 1.42
C SER A 185 -7.09 11.77 1.13
N TRP A 186 -7.11 12.94 1.77
CA TRP A 186 -8.12 13.96 1.50
C TRP A 186 -8.04 14.53 0.10
N LEU A 187 -6.83 14.77 -0.43
CA LEU A 187 -6.66 15.19 -1.81
C LEU A 187 -7.25 14.15 -2.78
N PHE A 188 -7.00 12.86 -2.52
CA PHE A 188 -7.61 11.79 -3.29
C PHE A 188 -9.13 11.85 -3.20
N TYR A 189 -9.71 11.95 -1.99
CA TYR A 189 -11.16 12.00 -1.83
C TYR A 189 -11.77 13.21 -2.54
N ASP A 190 -11.20 14.40 -2.37
CA ASP A 190 -11.75 15.64 -2.92
C ASP A 190 -11.79 15.64 -4.45
N HIS A 191 -10.83 14.99 -5.11
CA HIS A 191 -10.77 14.91 -6.56
C HIS A 191 -11.39 13.65 -7.16
N TYR A 192 -11.37 12.53 -6.42
CA TYR A 192 -11.69 11.21 -6.96
C TYR A 192 -12.81 10.48 -6.22
N ASN A 193 -13.54 11.09 -5.27
CA ASN A 193 -14.65 10.42 -4.59
C ASN A 193 -15.69 9.79 -5.55
N HIS A 194 -15.89 10.38 -6.73
CA HIS A 194 -16.78 9.87 -7.78
C HIS A 194 -16.45 8.46 -8.29
N VAL A 195 -15.26 7.93 -7.98
CA VAL A 195 -14.82 6.59 -8.39
C VAL A 195 -15.12 5.54 -7.32
N LEU A 196 -15.46 5.96 -6.10
CA LEU A 196 -15.74 5.07 -4.96
C LEU A 196 -17.08 4.31 -5.10
N ASP A 197 -17.94 4.78 -6.01
CA ASP A 197 -19.18 4.10 -6.39
C ASP A 197 -18.95 2.98 -7.41
N LYS A 198 -17.76 2.92 -8.02
CA LYS A 198 -17.43 1.87 -9.00
C LYS A 198 -17.06 0.59 -8.29
N GLN A 199 -17.33 -0.53 -8.97
CA GLN A 199 -16.84 -1.83 -8.51
C GLN A 199 -15.32 -1.86 -8.60
N ALA A 200 -14.67 -2.18 -7.48
CA ALA A 200 -13.23 -2.28 -7.37
C ALA A 200 -12.84 -3.65 -6.82
N ILE A 201 -11.77 -4.23 -7.36
CA ILE A 201 -11.07 -5.35 -6.74
C ILE A 201 -9.88 -4.77 -5.98
N LEU A 202 -9.82 -5.02 -4.68
CA LEU A 202 -8.72 -4.63 -3.81
C LEU A 202 -7.70 -5.76 -3.74
N ASN A 203 -6.42 -5.42 -3.81
CA ASN A 203 -5.30 -6.37 -3.76
C ASN A 203 -5.40 -7.56 -4.74
N PRO A 204 -5.70 -7.35 -6.03
CA PRO A 204 -5.68 -8.46 -6.99
C PRO A 204 -4.28 -9.05 -7.12
N GLU A 205 -4.20 -10.37 -6.91
CA GLU A 205 -3.03 -11.16 -7.27
C GLU A 205 -3.19 -11.61 -8.73
N PHE A 206 -2.33 -11.12 -9.63
CA PHE A 206 -2.37 -11.53 -11.03
C PHE A 206 -1.68 -12.87 -11.21
N ALA A 207 -2.34 -13.80 -11.91
CA ALA A 207 -1.73 -15.05 -12.32
C ALA A 207 -0.44 -14.78 -13.12
N GLY A 208 0.70 -15.31 -12.63
CA GLY A 208 2.00 -15.10 -13.25
C GLY A 208 2.69 -13.78 -12.88
N SER A 209 2.19 -13.00 -11.90
CA SER A 209 2.86 -11.78 -11.41
C SER A 209 4.30 -12.05 -10.98
N ALA A 210 4.58 -13.19 -10.35
CA ALA A 210 5.92 -13.64 -9.98
C ALA A 210 6.88 -13.75 -11.19
N LEU A 211 6.37 -14.03 -12.40
CA LEU A 211 7.17 -14.11 -13.62
C LEU A 211 7.63 -12.73 -14.13
N VAL A 212 6.99 -11.66 -13.66
CA VAL A 212 7.31 -10.26 -14.02
C VAL A 212 7.76 -9.43 -12.81
N GLY A 213 8.25 -10.10 -11.75
CA GLY A 213 8.83 -9.45 -10.58
C GLY A 213 7.84 -9.15 -9.45
N GLY A 214 6.71 -9.85 -9.40
CA GLY A 214 5.69 -9.64 -8.36
C GLY A 214 4.91 -8.35 -8.56
N ALA A 215 4.60 -8.01 -9.81
CA ALA A 215 3.78 -6.84 -10.12
C ALA A 215 2.37 -7.02 -9.56
N ASP A 216 2.05 -6.26 -8.52
CA ASP A 216 0.74 -6.22 -7.88
C ASP A 216 0.02 -4.92 -8.26
N ALA A 217 -1.31 -4.95 -8.30
CA ALA A 217 -2.10 -3.73 -8.33
C ALA A 217 -2.71 -3.49 -6.95
N ALA A 218 -2.73 -2.23 -6.55
CA ALA A 218 -3.41 -1.79 -5.33
C ALA A 218 -4.94 -1.89 -5.46
N VAL A 219 -5.47 -1.35 -6.56
CA VAL A 219 -6.90 -1.28 -6.86
C VAL A 219 -7.09 -1.46 -8.37
N VAL A 220 -8.01 -2.34 -8.77
CA VAL A 220 -8.45 -2.47 -10.17
C VAL A 220 -9.92 -2.08 -10.27
N TRP A 221 -10.23 -1.09 -11.10
CA TRP A 221 -11.61 -0.68 -11.37
C TRP A 221 -12.19 -1.57 -12.47
N LEU A 222 -13.33 -2.16 -12.19
CA LEU A 222 -14.12 -2.84 -13.20
C LEU A 222 -15.06 -1.83 -13.84
N THR A 223 -14.65 -1.23 -14.94
CA THR A 223 -15.61 -0.64 -15.88
C THR A 223 -16.26 -1.79 -16.63
N LEU A 224 -17.39 -2.30 -16.12
CA LEU A 224 -18.29 -3.13 -16.91
C LEU A 224 -18.82 -2.28 -18.06
N ARG A 225 -18.15 -2.35 -19.23
CA ARG A 225 -18.91 -2.39 -20.48
C ARG A 225 -19.26 -3.85 -20.69
N LEU A 226 -20.32 -4.31 -20.05
CA LEU A 226 -21.00 -5.48 -20.59
C LEU A 226 -21.78 -5.01 -21.83
N PRO A 227 -21.73 -5.77 -22.94
CA PRO A 227 -22.49 -5.49 -24.15
C PRO A 227 -24.01 -5.45 -23.90
#